data_AF-A0A423VU13-F1
#
_entry.id   AF-A0A423VU13-F1
#
_cell.length_a   1.000
_cell.length_b   1.000
_cell.length_c   1.000
_cell.angle_alpha   90.00
_cell.angle_beta   90.00
_cell.angle_gamma   90.00
#
_symmetry.space_group_name_H-M   'P 1'
#
loop_
_entity.id
_entity.type
_entity.pdbx_description
1 polymer ?
#
loop_
_entity_poly.entity_id
_entity_poly.type
_entity_poly.pdbx_seq_one_letter_code
_entity_poly.pdbx_strand_id
1 'polypeptide(L)'
;MAPNFEEGLDRGGGVSICPGRQFAKHEMLITLGLIVSKFDLELVEWTTMGGSTSDRPGKNDERFAGGGAMPPDRDLKVRWKRIW
;
A
#
# COMPACT_ATOMS: atom_id res chain seq x y z
N MET A 1 -22.18 24.21 8.74
CA MET A 1 -21.35 23.95 7.55
C MET A 1 -19.96 23.55 8.03
N ALA A 2 -19.79 22.28 8.39
CA ALA A 2 -18.48 21.67 8.61
C ALA A 2 -18.29 20.70 7.44
N PRO A 3 -17.18 20.73 6.71
CA PRO A 3 -16.98 19.79 5.63
C PRO A 3 -16.94 18.39 6.25
N ASN A 4 -17.89 17.55 5.86
CA ASN A 4 -17.87 16.12 6.14
C ASN A 4 -16.67 15.54 5.39
N PHE A 5 -15.50 15.56 6.04
CA PHE A 5 -14.43 14.65 5.71
C PHE A 5 -14.85 13.27 6.22
N GLU A 6 -15.67 12.57 5.43
CA GLU A 6 -15.65 11.11 5.47
C GLU A 6 -14.27 10.68 4.95
N GLU A 7 -13.23 10.84 5.78
CA GLU A 7 -12.05 9.99 5.69
C GLU A 7 -12.58 8.56 5.72
N GLY A 8 -12.19 7.74 4.74
CA GLY A 8 -12.72 6.40 4.57
C GLY A 8 -12.78 5.62 5.88
N LEU A 9 -13.81 4.78 6.03
CA LEU A 9 -13.98 3.89 7.18
C LEU A 9 -12.81 2.90 7.34
N ASP A 10 -11.83 2.89 6.42
CA ASP A 10 -10.65 2.04 6.43
C ASP A 10 -9.77 2.21 7.68
N ARG A 11 -9.90 3.34 8.40
CA ARG A 11 -9.19 3.60 9.68
C ARG A 11 -10.08 3.51 10.92
N GLY A 12 -11.30 2.97 10.77
CA GLY A 12 -12.32 2.97 11.83
C GLY A 12 -13.03 4.32 11.96
N GLY A 13 -13.92 4.45 12.95
CA GLY A 13 -14.70 5.67 13.15
C GLY A 13 -15.15 5.84 14.60
N GLY A 14 -15.36 7.09 15.03
CA GLY A 14 -15.75 7.39 16.41
C GLY A 14 -14.72 6.87 17.42
N VAL A 15 -15.18 6.08 18.40
CA VAL A 15 -14.32 5.53 19.48
C VAL A 15 -13.33 4.46 19.01
N SER A 16 -13.55 3.86 17.82
CA SER A 16 -12.66 2.85 17.24
C SER A 16 -11.73 3.41 16.17
N ILE A 17 -11.60 4.74 16.07
CA ILE A 17 -10.68 5.38 15.14
C ILE A 17 -9.23 5.01 15.48
N CYS A 18 -8.44 4.66 14.47
CA CYS A 18 -7.04 4.33 14.66
C CYS A 18 -6.26 5.54 15.21
N PRO A 19 -5.66 5.46 16.41
CA PRO A 19 -4.90 6.57 16.99
C PRO A 19 -3.61 6.84 16.19
N GLY A 20 -3.10 5.83 15.48
CA GLY A 20 -1.94 5.93 14.62
C GLY A 20 -2.20 6.51 13.23
N ARG A 21 -3.44 6.83 12.84
CA ARG A 21 -3.77 7.21 11.44
C ARG A 21 -2.96 8.38 10.92
N GLN A 22 -2.68 9.37 11.78
CA GLN A 22 -1.90 10.54 11.39
C GLN A 22 -0.43 10.16 11.23
N PHE A 23 0.14 9.43 12.19
CA PHE A 23 1.51 8.95 12.10
C PHE A 23 1.73 8.07 10.84
N ALA A 24 0.87 7.07 10.63
CA ALA A 24 0.91 6.21 9.46
C ALA A 24 0.78 6.98 8.14
N LYS A 25 -0.09 8.01 8.10
CA LYS A 25 -0.21 8.90 6.93
C LYS A 25 1.10 9.64 6.65
N HIS A 26 1.75 10.18 7.67
CA HIS A 26 3.04 10.84 7.50
C HIS A 26 4.12 9.86 7.05
N GLU A 27 4.19 8.66 7.62
CA GLU A 27 5.14 7.62 7.18
C GLU A 27 4.92 7.20 5.73
N MET A 28 3.67 6.99 5.31
CA MET A 28 3.33 6.65 3.92
C MET A 28 3.76 7.75 2.96
N LEU A 29 3.47 9.02 3.30
CA LEU A 29 3.82 10.17 2.46
C LEU A 29 5.32 10.41 2.40
N ILE A 30 6.04 10.28 3.51
CA ILE A 30 7.50 10.42 3.55
C ILE A 30 8.14 9.29 2.75
N THR A 31 7.70 8.04 2.95
CA THR A 31 8.20 6.88 2.22
C THR A 31 7.98 7.05 0.72
N LEU A 32 6.77 7.42 0.30
CA LEU A 32 6.46 7.67 -1.10
C LEU A 32 7.31 8.81 -1.66
N GLY A 33 7.42 9.92 -0.93
CA GLY A 33 8.25 11.07 -1.30
C GLY A 33 9.71 10.69 -1.48
N LEU A 34 10.25 9.83 -0.61
CA LEU A 34 11.59 9.27 -0.76
C LEU A 34 11.67 8.37 -1.99
N ILE A 35 10.76 7.42 -2.18
CA ILE A 35 10.80 6.53 -3.33
C ILE A 35 10.80 7.31 -4.65
N VAL A 36 9.83 8.21 -4.85
CA VAL A 36 9.67 8.94 -6.12
C VAL A 36 10.75 9.99 -6.37
N SER A 37 11.30 10.57 -5.30
CA SER A 37 12.39 11.53 -5.48
C SER A 37 13.70 10.80 -5.72
N LYS A 38 13.94 9.73 -4.93
CA LYS A 38 15.26 9.14 -4.66
C LYS A 38 15.60 7.95 -5.57
N PHE A 39 14.61 7.36 -6.23
CA PHE A 39 14.77 6.15 -7.02
C PHE A 39 14.05 6.22 -8.36
N ASP A 40 14.66 5.62 -9.37
CA ASP A 40 14.01 5.26 -10.62
C ASP A 40 13.41 3.86 -10.45
N LEU A 41 12.09 3.72 -10.61
CA LEU A 41 11.37 2.46 -10.40
C LEU A 41 10.78 1.96 -11.72
N GLU A 42 11.07 0.70 -12.01
CA GLU A 42 10.51 -0.03 -13.14
C GLU A 42 9.77 -1.27 -12.64
N LEU A 43 8.51 -1.39 -13.08
CA LEU A 43 7.69 -2.57 -12.80
C LEU A 43 8.05 -3.64 -13.83
N VAL A 44 8.72 -4.70 -13.38
CA VAL A 44 9.28 -5.73 -14.28
C VAL A 44 8.19 -6.73 -14.66
N GLU A 45 7.63 -7.41 -13.67
CA GLU A 45 6.63 -8.46 -13.88
C GLU A 45 5.91 -8.78 -12.57
N TRP A 46 4.69 -9.29 -12.68
CA TRP A 46 4.01 -9.92 -11.54
C TRP A 46 4.55 -11.33 -11.34
N THR A 47 4.69 -11.74 -10.08
CA THR A 47 5.14 -13.08 -9.71
C THR A 47 4.17 -13.73 -8.74
N THR A 48 4.05 -15.05 -8.75
CA THR A 48 3.38 -15.78 -7.68
C THR A 48 4.17 -15.65 -6.37
N MET A 49 3.54 -15.94 -5.23
CA MET A 49 4.25 -15.97 -3.94
C MET A 49 5.39 -17.00 -3.90
N GLY A 50 5.38 -17.99 -4.80
CA GLY A 50 6.46 -18.97 -4.97
C GLY A 50 7.59 -18.50 -5.89
N GLY A 51 7.53 -17.28 -6.43
CA GLY A 51 8.56 -16.68 -7.29
C GLY A 51 8.47 -17.04 -8.78
N SER A 52 7.47 -17.83 -9.20
CA SER A 52 7.20 -18.06 -10.63
C SER A 52 6.53 -16.84 -11.26
N THR A 53 6.59 -16.73 -12.59
CA THR A 53 5.89 -15.65 -13.30
C THR A 53 4.37 -15.75 -13.13
N SER A 54 3.71 -14.59 -13.07
CA SER A 54 2.26 -14.46 -12.94
C SER A 54 1.64 -13.92 -14.24
N ASP A 55 0.53 -14.53 -14.63
CA ASP A 55 -0.27 -14.16 -15.80
C ASP A 55 -1.19 -12.95 -15.58
N ARG A 56 -1.34 -12.51 -14.33
CA ARG A 56 -2.18 -11.36 -13.96
C ARG A 56 -1.57 -10.51 -12.84
N PRO A 57 -2.09 -9.29 -12.63
CA PRO A 57 -1.77 -8.50 -11.44
C PRO A 57 -2.18 -9.17 -10.13
N GLY A 58 -1.53 -8.74 -9.05
CA GLY A 58 -1.96 -9.05 -7.69
C GLY A 58 -3.34 -8.47 -7.39
N LYS A 59 -4.14 -9.22 -6.65
CA LYS A 59 -5.43 -8.79 -6.09
C LYS A 59 -5.35 -8.89 -4.57
N ASN A 60 -6.28 -8.27 -3.87
CA ASN A 60 -6.37 -8.42 -2.42
C ASN A 60 -6.59 -9.90 -2.07
N ASP A 61 -5.81 -10.42 -1.12
CA ASP A 61 -6.02 -11.75 -0.58
C ASP A 61 -7.20 -11.74 0.41
N GLU A 62 -8.34 -12.24 -0.05
CA GLU A 62 -9.60 -12.24 0.70
C GLU A 62 -9.54 -13.04 2.02
N ARG A 63 -8.53 -13.90 2.19
CA ARG A 63 -8.30 -14.61 3.47
C ARG A 63 -8.01 -13.65 4.63
N PHE A 64 -7.58 -12.42 4.32
CA PHE A 64 -7.29 -11.36 5.29
C PHE A 64 -8.41 -10.31 5.39
N ALA A 65 -9.58 -10.56 4.79
CA ALA A 65 -10.70 -9.65 4.85
C ALA A 65 -11.11 -9.35 6.31
N GLY A 66 -11.37 -8.07 6.60
CA GLY A 66 -11.68 -7.61 7.97
C GLY A 66 -10.46 -7.38 8.87
N GLY A 67 -9.26 -7.77 8.44
CA GLY A 67 -7.99 -7.54 9.18
C GLY A 67 -7.40 -6.14 9.02
N GLY A 68 -8.07 -5.23 8.30
CA GLY A 68 -7.53 -3.93 7.91
C GLY A 68 -6.95 -3.96 6.50
N ALA A 69 -5.67 -3.62 6.35
CA ALA A 69 -5.00 -3.66 5.05
C ALA A 69 -4.83 -5.13 4.58
N MET A 70 -5.40 -5.45 3.43
CA MET A 70 -5.25 -6.77 2.81
C MET A 70 -3.97 -6.81 1.98
N PRO A 71 -3.06 -7.78 2.23
CA PRO A 71 -1.91 -7.97 1.37
C PRO A 71 -2.36 -8.45 -0.02
N PRO A 72 -1.53 -8.26 -1.06
CA PRO A 72 -1.78 -8.85 -2.35
C PRO A 72 -1.60 -10.38 -2.29
N ASP A 73 -2.36 -11.09 -3.12
CA ASP A 73 -2.32 -12.55 -3.27
C ASP A 73 -1.11 -13.06 -4.08
N ARG A 74 -0.30 -12.12 -4.58
CA ARG A 74 0.86 -12.28 -5.47
C ARG A 74 1.84 -11.13 -5.23
N ASP A 75 3.04 -11.25 -5.78
CA ASP A 75 4.10 -10.26 -5.60
C ASP A 75 4.39 -9.51 -6.92
N LEU A 76 5.06 -8.36 -6.80
CA LEU A 76 5.48 -7.52 -7.92
C LEU A 76 7.00 -7.38 -7.90
N LYS A 77 7.64 -7.88 -8.95
CA LYS A 77 9.07 -7.69 -9.12
C LYS A 77 9.33 -6.28 -9.63
N VAL A 78 10.10 -5.54 -8.85
CA VAL A 78 10.50 -4.16 -9.16
C VAL A 78 12.00 -4.12 -9.36
N ARG A 79 12.42 -3.38 -10.38
CA ARG A 79 13.81 -2.95 -10.53
C ARG A 79 13.89 -1.50 -10.10
N TRP A 80 14.79 -1.20 -9.17
CA TRP A 80 15.00 0.16 -8.68
C TRP A 80 16.46 0.55 -8.70
N LYS A 81 16.73 1.82 -9.02
CA LYS A 81 18.08 2.39 -9.03
C LYS A 81 18.05 3.75 -8.36
N ARG A 82 19.02 4.02 -7.49
CA ARG A 82 19.20 5.35 -6.88
C ARG A 82 19.68 6.36 -7.93
N ILE A 83 19.09 7.55 -7.96
CA ILE A 83 19.34 8.55 -9.01
C ILE A 83 20.50 9.52 -8.67
N TRP A 84 20.93 9.62 -7.41
CA TRP A 84 22.16 10.33 -6.98
C TRP A 84 22.91 9.55 -5.90
#